data_AF-A0A136HQE9-F1
#
_entry.id   AF-A0A136HQE9-F1
#
_cell.length_a   1.000
_cell.length_b   1.000
_cell.length_c   1.000
_cell.angle_alpha   90.00
_cell.angle_beta   90.00
_cell.angle_gamma   90.00
#
_symmetry.space_group_name_H-M   'P 1'
#
loop_
_entity.id
_entity.type
_entity.pdbx_description
1 polymer ?
#
loop_
_entity_poly.entity_id
_entity_poly.type
_entity_poly.pdbx_seq_one_letter_code
_entity_poly.pdbx_strand_id
1 'polypeptide(L)'
;MLYLLKNHLTETPSIEKVEAPLAMIRSEDYGISTAAELLDLYLDTDNDAPLMPLLIQIRNEIIEDLDQINSVKEIYGLMYWLLGDNGIDNRGESLEETADRLGEMDIENDTDRYSDIIFHLKDAVERLYDLELALE
;
A
#
# COMPACT_ATOMS: atom_id res chain seq x y z
N MET A 1 3.48 -13.48 -2.03
CA MET A 1 3.61 -13.67 -0.57
C MET A 1 2.20 -13.81 0.02
N LEU A 2 1.99 -14.58 1.10
CA LEU A 2 0.69 -14.70 1.76
C LEU A 2 0.79 -14.19 3.21
N TYR A 3 -0.16 -13.35 3.60
CA TYR A 3 -0.36 -12.89 4.97
C TYR A 3 -1.64 -13.50 5.53
N LEU A 4 -1.57 -13.95 6.78
CA LEU A 4 -2.73 -14.42 7.53
C LEU A 4 -3.00 -13.47 8.68
N LEU A 5 -4.19 -12.88 8.67
CA LEU A 5 -4.69 -12.08 9.76
C LEU A 5 -5.52 -12.97 10.67
N LYS A 6 -5.00 -13.21 11.87
CA LYS A 6 -5.69 -13.96 12.92
C LYS A 6 -6.47 -13.03 13.82
N ASN A 7 -7.65 -13.49 14.26
CA ASN A 7 -8.53 -12.73 15.14
C ASN A 7 -8.80 -11.30 14.61
N HIS A 8 -8.89 -11.14 13.28
CA HIS A 8 -8.95 -9.82 12.63
C HIS A 8 -10.20 -9.00 13.00
N LEU A 9 -11.24 -9.65 13.52
CA LEU A 9 -12.48 -9.03 14.02
C LEU A 9 -12.45 -8.74 15.54
N THR A 10 -11.28 -8.82 16.19
CA THR A 10 -11.14 -8.65 17.64
C THR A 10 -10.24 -7.47 18.01
N GLU A 11 -10.13 -7.16 19.30
CA GLU A 11 -9.26 -6.08 19.80
C GLU A 11 -7.77 -6.41 19.74
N THR A 12 -7.40 -7.68 19.50
CA THR A 12 -6.00 -8.13 19.46
C THR A 12 -5.73 -8.92 18.18
N PRO A 13 -5.82 -8.29 17.01
CA PRO A 13 -5.49 -8.95 15.76
C PRO A 13 -3.97 -9.20 15.70
N SER A 14 -3.58 -10.19 14.91
CA SER A 14 -2.16 -10.48 14.68
C SER A 14 -1.94 -10.94 13.25
N ILE A 15 -0.77 -10.62 12.70
CA ILE A 15 -0.36 -11.02 11.36
C ILE A 15 0.67 -12.15 11.41
N GLU A 16 0.51 -13.13 10.53
CA GLU A 16 1.51 -14.16 10.26
C GLU A 16 1.84 -14.16 8.77
N LYS A 17 3.14 -14.12 8.44
CA LYS A 17 3.64 -14.24 7.07
C LYS A 17 3.95 -15.71 6.78
N VAL A 18 3.38 -16.25 5.71
CA VAL A 18 3.50 -17.68 5.35
C VAL A 18 4.03 -17.85 3.93
N GLU A 19 5.01 -18.74 3.79
CA GLU A 19 5.66 -19.07 2.51
C GLU A 19 5.01 -20.26 1.77
N ALA A 20 3.98 -20.90 2.35
CA ALA A 20 3.48 -22.22 1.96
C ALA A 20 1.96 -22.23 1.70
N PRO A 21 1.41 -23.22 0.94
CA PRO A 21 0.08 -23.11 0.34
C PRO A 21 -1.05 -23.08 1.39
N LEU A 22 -2.19 -22.51 1.01
CA LEU A 22 -3.44 -22.23 1.77
C LEU A 22 -3.96 -23.37 2.69
N ALA A 23 -3.38 -24.57 2.65
CA ALA A 23 -3.82 -25.77 3.37
C ALA A 23 -3.69 -25.71 4.90
N MET A 24 -3.11 -24.66 5.48
CA MET A 24 -3.03 -24.44 6.93
C MET A 24 -3.83 -23.23 7.42
N ILE A 25 -4.64 -22.61 6.56
CA ILE A 25 -5.50 -21.50 6.93
C ILE A 25 -6.67 -22.05 7.72
N ARG A 26 -6.81 -21.62 8.98
CA ARG A 26 -8.03 -21.92 9.73
C ARG A 26 -9.16 -21.11 9.10
N SER A 27 -10.38 -21.65 9.08
CA SER A 27 -11.54 -20.95 8.50
C SER A 27 -11.82 -19.57 9.10
N GLU A 28 -11.24 -19.27 10.26
CA GLU A 28 -11.34 -18.01 11.00
C GLU A 28 -10.25 -16.98 10.64
N ASP A 29 -9.20 -17.40 9.94
CA ASP A 29 -8.11 -16.54 9.51
C ASP A 29 -8.47 -15.86 8.17
N TYR A 30 -8.10 -14.59 8.02
CA TYR A 30 -8.28 -13.87 6.76
C TYR A 30 -6.95 -13.87 5.99
N GLY A 31 -6.97 -14.37 4.75
CA GLY A 31 -5.81 -14.43 3.88
C GLY A 31 -5.70 -13.19 3.00
N ILE A 32 -4.50 -12.61 2.93
CA ILE A 32 -4.15 -11.56 1.97
C ILE A 32 -2.98 -12.04 1.14
N SER A 33 -3.24 -12.28 -0.14
CA SER A 33 -2.27 -12.73 -1.13
C SER A 33 -2.03 -11.71 -2.24
N THR A 34 -2.91 -10.71 -2.36
CA THR A 34 -2.89 -9.69 -3.40
C THR A 34 -3.14 -8.29 -2.83
N ALA A 35 -2.75 -7.27 -3.60
CA ALA A 35 -3.06 -5.88 -3.26
C ALA A 35 -4.57 -5.61 -3.26
N ALA A 36 -5.33 -6.27 -4.14
CA ALA A 36 -6.79 -6.16 -4.17
C ALA A 36 -7.43 -6.62 -2.85
N GLU A 37 -7.07 -7.80 -2.35
CA GLU A 37 -7.59 -8.33 -1.08
C GLU A 37 -7.23 -7.45 0.13
N LEU A 38 -6.06 -6.82 0.09
CA LEU A 38 -5.65 -5.84 1.10
C LEU A 38 -6.51 -4.58 1.03
N LEU A 39 -6.68 -4.02 -0.17
CA LEU A 39 -7.42 -2.76 -0.38
C LEU A 39 -8.90 -2.93 -0.04
N ASP A 40 -9.51 -4.06 -0.40
CA ASP A 40 -10.90 -4.37 -0.03
C ASP A 40 -11.06 -4.40 1.50
N LEU A 41 -10.17 -5.10 2.21
CA LEU A 41 -10.23 -5.14 3.68
C LEU A 41 -9.95 -3.78 4.32
N TYR A 42 -9.02 -3.00 3.75
CA TYR A 42 -8.75 -1.63 4.19
C TYR A 42 -9.99 -0.74 4.08
N LEU A 43 -10.72 -0.79 2.96
CA LEU A 43 -11.92 0.01 2.75
C LEU A 43 -13.06 -0.34 3.72
N ASP A 44 -13.09 -1.58 4.21
CA ASP A 44 -14.06 -2.06 5.20
C ASP A 44 -13.59 -1.85 6.66
N THR A 45 -12.38 -1.32 6.88
CA THR A 45 -11.78 -1.17 8.22
C THR A 45 -11.75 0.30 8.65
N ASP A 46 -12.32 0.60 9.82
CA ASP A 46 -12.23 1.95 10.41
C ASP A 46 -10.77 2.34 10.70
N ASN A 47 -10.44 3.63 10.53
CA ASN A 47 -9.07 4.14 10.70
C ASN A 47 -8.50 3.97 12.12
N ASP A 48 -9.36 3.89 13.14
CA ASP A 48 -8.97 3.67 14.54
C ASP A 48 -9.04 2.20 14.97
N ALA A 49 -9.41 1.29 14.06
CA ALA A 49 -9.51 -0.12 14.36
C ALA A 49 -8.12 -0.70 14.72
N PRO A 50 -8.03 -1.62 15.70
CA PRO A 50 -6.79 -2.31 16.05
C PRO A 50 -6.13 -3.06 14.88
N LEU A 51 -6.90 -3.36 13.83
CA LEU A 51 -6.44 -4.02 12.62
C LEU A 51 -5.63 -3.08 11.71
N MET A 52 -5.94 -1.78 11.71
CA MET A 52 -5.38 -0.81 10.76
C MET A 52 -3.84 -0.79 10.75
N PRO A 53 -3.12 -0.81 11.90
CA PRO A 53 -1.66 -0.87 11.90
C PRO A 53 -1.07 -2.10 11.19
N LEU A 54 -1.78 -3.25 11.22
CA LEU A 54 -1.33 -4.46 10.53
C LEU A 54 -1.56 -4.36 9.02
N LEU A 55 -2.67 -3.74 8.60
CA LEU A 55 -2.93 -3.49 7.18
C LEU A 55 -1.88 -2.52 6.61
N ILE A 56 -1.53 -1.47 7.35
CA ILE A 56 -0.46 -0.54 7.01
C ILE A 56 0.88 -1.28 6.86
N GLN A 57 1.19 -2.21 7.76
CA GLN A 57 2.39 -3.04 7.64
C GLN A 57 2.40 -3.84 6.34
N ILE A 58 1.29 -4.51 6.00
CA ILE A 58 1.19 -5.27 4.74
C ILE A 58 1.32 -4.35 3.53
N ARG A 59 0.66 -3.18 3.54
CA ARG A 59 0.75 -2.19 2.47
C ARG A 59 2.20 -1.83 2.21
N ASN A 60 2.95 -1.49 3.26
CA ASN A 60 4.35 -1.11 3.12
C ASN A 60 5.16 -2.27 2.51
N GLU A 61 4.97 -3.51 2.97
CA GLU A 61 5.67 -4.66 2.37
C GLU A 61 5.30 -4.91 0.90
N ILE A 62 4.07 -4.61 0.48
CA ILE A 62 3.64 -4.72 -0.93
C ILE A 62 4.26 -3.59 -1.77
N ILE A 63 4.33 -2.37 -1.22
CA ILE A 63 4.89 -1.20 -1.92
C ILE A 63 6.40 -1.36 -2.16
N GLU A 64 7.12 -2.16 -1.38
CA GLU A 64 8.53 -2.48 -1.62
C GLU A 64 8.77 -3.32 -2.92
N ASP A 65 7.72 -3.92 -3.50
CA ASP A 65 7.82 -4.75 -4.72
C ASP A 65 6.56 -4.59 -5.58
N LEU A 66 6.43 -3.42 -6.23
CA LEU A 66 5.29 -3.10 -7.09
C LEU A 66 5.26 -3.90 -8.40
N ASP A 67 6.36 -4.54 -8.80
CA ASP A 67 6.46 -5.38 -10.00
C ASP A 67 5.45 -6.53 -10.01
N GLN A 68 5.07 -7.02 -8.82
CA GLN A 68 4.09 -8.10 -8.68
C GLN A 68 2.64 -7.64 -8.93
N ILE A 69 2.38 -6.34 -8.93
CA ILE A 69 1.05 -5.75 -9.09
C ILE A 69 0.78 -5.50 -10.57
N ASN A 70 -0.33 -6.04 -11.08
CA ASN A 70 -0.67 -6.00 -12.51
C ASN A 70 -1.91 -5.15 -12.81
N SER A 71 -2.29 -4.27 -11.88
CA SER A 71 -3.51 -3.50 -11.93
C SER A 71 -3.24 -2.05 -11.60
N VAL A 72 -3.49 -1.18 -12.58
CA VAL A 72 -3.39 0.28 -12.44
C VAL A 72 -4.18 0.77 -11.23
N LYS A 73 -5.39 0.22 -11.01
CA LYS A 73 -6.25 0.61 -9.90
C LYS A 73 -5.67 0.26 -8.54
N GLU A 74 -5.01 -0.89 -8.43
CA GLU A 74 -4.38 -1.34 -7.19
C GLU A 74 -3.18 -0.46 -6.85
N ILE A 75 -2.35 -0.11 -7.84
CA ILE A 75 -1.21 0.81 -7.64
C ILE A 75 -1.71 2.17 -7.13
N TYR A 76 -2.70 2.76 -7.80
CA TYR A 76 -3.29 4.03 -7.33
C TYR A 76 -3.91 3.91 -5.93
N GLY A 77 -4.60 2.81 -5.64
CA GLY A 77 -5.19 2.57 -4.32
C GLY A 77 -4.14 2.56 -3.20
N LEU A 78 -3.04 1.83 -3.41
CA LEU A 78 -1.93 1.75 -2.44
C LEU A 78 -1.26 3.11 -2.24
N MET A 79 -1.00 3.84 -3.34
CA MET A 79 -0.35 5.15 -3.27
C MET A 79 -1.23 6.20 -2.61
N TYR A 80 -2.52 6.25 -2.92
CA TYR A 80 -3.43 7.21 -2.27
C TYR A 80 -3.64 6.89 -0.80
N TRP A 81 -3.65 5.62 -0.42
CA TRP A 81 -3.63 5.24 0.99
C TRP A 81 -2.34 5.68 1.68
N LEU A 82 -1.16 5.42 1.07
CA LEU A 82 0.14 5.89 1.62
C LEU A 82 0.15 7.41 1.85
N LEU A 83 -0.35 8.18 0.89
CA LEU A 83 -0.45 9.65 0.99
C LEU A 83 -1.41 10.07 2.11
N GLY A 84 -2.59 9.46 2.17
CA GLY A 84 -3.60 9.73 3.19
C GLY A 84 -3.08 9.50 4.61
N ASP A 85 -2.37 8.38 4.84
CA ASP A 85 -1.77 8.06 6.14
C ASP A 85 -0.71 9.07 6.58
N ASN A 86 -0.02 9.71 5.62
CA ASN A 86 0.98 10.74 5.89
C ASN A 86 0.38 12.16 5.92
N GLY A 87 -0.95 12.29 5.84
CA GLY A 87 -1.64 13.58 5.84
C GLY A 87 -1.35 14.41 4.59
N ILE A 88 -1.00 13.77 3.48
CA ILE A 88 -0.72 14.43 2.20
C ILE A 88 -2.01 14.41 1.38
N ASP A 89 -2.49 15.59 1.02
CA ASP A 89 -3.68 15.75 0.20
C ASP A 89 -3.36 15.54 -1.29
N ASN A 90 -4.24 14.83 -2.00
CA ASN A 90 -4.24 14.82 -3.46
C ASN A 90 -5.00 16.07 -3.95
N ARG A 91 -4.28 17.01 -4.56
CA ARG A 91 -4.81 18.29 -5.05
C ARG A 91 -5.37 18.22 -6.48
N GLY A 92 -5.73 17.02 -6.94
CA GLY A 92 -6.00 16.73 -8.35
C GLY A 92 -4.72 16.50 -9.17
N GLU A 93 -3.60 16.28 -8.47
CA GLU A 93 -2.27 16.04 -9.02
C GLU A 93 -2.12 14.57 -9.41
N SER A 94 -1.29 14.30 -10.41
CA SER A 94 -0.77 12.95 -10.67
C SER A 94 0.18 12.52 -9.55
N LEU A 95 0.54 11.23 -9.50
CA LEU A 95 1.54 10.74 -8.54
C LEU A 95 2.91 11.39 -8.78
N GLU A 96 3.27 11.64 -10.05
CA GLU A 96 4.50 12.31 -10.45
C GLU A 96 4.51 13.77 -9.99
N GLU A 97 3.44 14.52 -10.26
CA GLU A 97 3.28 15.91 -9.81
C GLU A 97 3.29 16.01 -8.28
N THR A 98 2.68 15.05 -7.59
CA THR A 98 2.72 14.97 -6.13
C THR A 98 4.15 14.76 -5.63
N ALA A 99 4.92 13.84 -6.25
CA ALA A 99 6.31 13.58 -5.88
C ALA A 99 7.19 14.82 -6.09
N ASP A 100 7.03 15.53 -7.20
CA ASP A 100 7.78 16.75 -7.49
C ASP A 100 7.47 17.85 -6.46
N ARG A 101 6.20 18.07 -6.13
CA ARG A 101 5.78 19.04 -5.10
C ARG A 101 6.38 18.71 -3.74
N LEU A 102 6.37 17.44 -3.33
CA LEU A 102 6.96 17.03 -2.06
C LEU A 102 8.48 17.27 -2.05
N GLY A 103 9.15 17.04 -3.18
CA GLY A 103 10.57 17.33 -3.35
C GLY A 103 10.88 18.83 -3.25
N GLU A 104 10.07 19.69 -3.85
CA GLU A 104 10.18 21.14 -3.70
C GLU A 104 10.03 21.56 -2.23
N MET A 105 9.05 21.01 -1.51
CA MET A 105 8.86 21.29 -0.08
C MET A 105 10.06 20.88 0.77
N ASP A 106 10.68 19.74 0.48
CA ASP A 106 11.88 19.27 1.17
C ASP A 106 13.08 20.20 0.92
N ILE A 107 13.27 20.64 -0.33
CA ILE A 107 14.31 21.61 -0.70
C ILE A 107 14.08 22.96 -0.02
N GLU A 108 12.85 23.48 -0.03
CA GLU A 108 12.52 24.78 0.57
C GLU A 108 12.74 24.80 2.08
N ASN A 109 12.54 23.67 2.75
CA ASN A 109 12.66 23.55 4.21
C ASN A 109 14.00 22.99 4.67
N ASP A 110 14.91 22.62 3.76
CA ASP A 110 16.17 21.91 4.06
C ASP A 110 15.91 20.63 4.87
N THR A 111 14.93 19.85 4.43
CA THR A 111 14.50 18.57 5.04
C THR A 111 14.52 17.43 4.04
N ASP A 112 14.59 16.20 4.56
CA ASP A 112 14.39 14.96 3.80
C ASP A 112 13.11 14.24 4.27
N ARG A 113 12.07 15.01 4.61
CA ARG A 113 10.89 14.48 5.30
C ARG A 113 10.09 13.52 4.43
N TYR A 114 10.05 13.77 3.13
CA TYR A 114 9.20 13.03 2.19
C TYR A 114 10.00 12.09 1.29
N SER A 115 11.32 11.98 1.47
CA SER A 115 12.21 11.18 0.62
C SER A 115 11.70 9.76 0.36
N ASP A 116 11.26 9.03 1.39
CA ASP A 116 10.73 7.66 1.22
C ASP A 116 9.42 7.65 0.43
N ILE A 117 8.52 8.61 0.67
CA ILE A 117 7.25 8.71 -0.06
C ILE A 117 7.51 9.07 -1.51
N ILE A 118 8.40 10.03 -1.78
CA ILE A 118 8.81 10.42 -3.14
C ILE A 118 9.37 9.22 -3.89
N PHE A 119 10.20 8.40 -3.24
CA PHE A 119 10.73 7.18 -3.83
C PHE A 119 9.61 6.23 -4.27
N HIS A 120 8.68 5.91 -3.38
CA HIS A 120 7.56 5.01 -3.70
C HIS A 120 6.63 5.57 -4.78
N LEU A 121 6.37 6.88 -4.80
CA LEU A 121 5.56 7.50 -5.84
C LEU A 121 6.22 7.39 -7.22
N LYS A 122 7.55 7.59 -7.29
CA LYS A 122 8.30 7.46 -8.55
C LYS A 122 8.34 6.02 -9.04
N ASP A 123 8.58 5.07 -8.14
CA ASP A 123 8.53 3.63 -8.44
C ASP A 123 7.15 3.22 -8.96
N ALA A 124 6.07 3.70 -8.34
CA ALA A 124 4.70 3.48 -8.80
C ALA A 124 4.45 4.08 -10.20
N VAL A 125 4.99 5.26 -10.49
CA VAL A 125 4.88 5.89 -11.81
C VAL A 125 5.60 5.07 -12.88
N GLU A 126 6.83 4.59 -12.60
CA GLU A 126 7.57 3.70 -13.51
C GLU A 126 6.76 2.42 -13.78
N ARG A 127 6.23 1.79 -12.75
CA ARG A 127 5.40 0.59 -12.89
C ARG A 127 4.13 0.82 -13.70
N LEU A 128 3.49 1.98 -13.55
CA LEU A 128 2.30 2.35 -14.33
C LEU A 128 2.63 2.49 -15.83
N TYR A 129 3.77 3.09 -16.16
CA TYR A 129 4.24 3.17 -17.55
C TYR A 129 4.54 1.79 -18.14
N ASP A 130 5.15 0.89 -17.37
CA ASP A 130 5.41 -0.49 -17.81
C ASP A 130 4.11 -1.25 -18.13
N LEU A 131 3.08 -1.06 -17.31
CA LEU A 131 1.76 -1.66 -17.55
C LEU A 131 1.08 -1.09 -18.79
N GLU A 132 1.21 0.22 -19.03
CA GLU A 132 0.68 0.86 -20.23
C GLU A 132 1.35 0.31 -21.50
N LEU A 133 2.69 0.20 -21.49
CA LEU A 133 3.45 -0.35 -22.61
C LEU A 133 3.12 -1.83 -22.89
N ALA A 134 2.82 -2.61 -21.86
CA ALA A 134 2.44 -4.02 -22.01
C ALA A 134 1.05 -4.23 -22.64
N LEU A 135 0.24 -3.18 -22.76
CA LEU A 135 -1.09 -3.23 -23.38
C LEU A 135 -1.08 -2.90 -24.88
N GLU A 136 0.06 -2.44 -25.42
CA GLU A 136 0.29 -2.16 -26.85
C GLU A 136 0.76 -3.39 -27.65
#